data_AF-T2IHV0-F1
#
_entry.id   AF-T2IHV0-F1
#
_cell.length_a   1.000
_cell.length_b   1.000
_cell.length_c   1.000
_cell.angle_alpha   90.00
_cell.angle_beta   90.00
_cell.angle_gamma   90.00
#
_symmetry.space_group_name_H-M   'P 1'
#
loop_
_entity.id
_entity.type
_entity.pdbx_description
1 polymer ?
#
loop_
_entity_poly.entity_id
_entity_poly.type
_entity_poly.pdbx_seq_one_letter_code
_entity_poly.pdbx_strand_id
1 'polypeptide(L)'
;MDIDEAIKELENSKNIRFSRLMKITERFFDKPRNRGSSHYPFKVPWQGEPRINLQKGKDGKAKPYQVKQVRLALIKLQKIKRGETND
;
A
#
# COMPACT_ATOMS: atom_id res chain seq x y z
N MET A 1 -4.29 4.06 13.35
CA MET A 1 -3.63 3.31 12.28
C MET A 1 -2.18 3.72 12.18
N ASP A 2 -1.38 3.12 13.05
CA ASP A 2 0.04 3.00 12.82
C ASP A 2 0.32 1.96 11.71
N ILE A 3 1.60 1.75 11.40
CA ILE A 3 2.03 0.85 10.32
C ILE A 3 1.82 -0.63 10.65
N ASP A 4 1.89 -1.01 11.93
CA ASP A 4 1.67 -2.38 12.40
C ASP A 4 0.18 -2.76 12.28
N GLU A 5 -0.71 -1.86 12.69
CA GLU A 5 -2.17 -1.98 12.51
C GLU A 5 -2.52 -2.14 11.02
N ALA A 6 -1.88 -1.37 10.14
CA ALA A 6 -2.11 -1.46 8.70
C ALA A 6 -1.65 -2.80 8.11
N ILE A 7 -0.46 -3.29 8.49
CA ILE A 7 0.05 -4.59 8.05
C ILE A 7 -0.87 -5.72 8.51
N LYS A 8 -1.30 -5.68 9.78
CA LYS A 8 -2.21 -6.67 10.37
C LYS A 8 -3.59 -6.66 9.71
N GLU A 9 -4.11 -5.47 9.35
CA GLU A 9 -5.37 -5.37 8.61
C GLU A 9 -5.26 -6.03 7.23
N LEU A 10 -4.20 -5.75 6.47
CA LEU A 10 -4.01 -6.32 5.13
C LEU A 10 -3.72 -7.82 5.15
N GLU A 11 -3.10 -8.33 6.22
CA GLU A 11 -2.88 -9.76 6.41
C GLU A 11 -4.17 -10.54 6.67
N ASN A 12 -5.06 -10.00 7.49
CA ASN A 12 -6.32 -10.66 7.86
C ASN A 12 -7.45 -10.45 6.83
N SER A 13 -7.25 -9.51 5.89
CA SER A 13 -8.27 -9.15 4.92
C SER A 13 -8.31 -10.13 3.74
N LYS A 14 -9.32 -11.00 3.70
CA LYS A 14 -9.63 -11.81 2.50
C LYS A 14 -10.32 -11.01 1.38
N ASN A 15 -11.08 -9.96 1.75
CA ASN A 15 -11.93 -9.19 0.82
C ASN A 15 -11.97 -7.71 1.21
N ILE A 16 -10.88 -6.96 0.95
CA ILE A 16 -10.84 -5.52 1.25
C ILE A 16 -11.45 -4.69 0.12
N ARG A 17 -12.23 -3.66 0.48
CA ARG A 17 -12.72 -2.66 -0.50
C ARG A 17 -11.55 -1.90 -1.10
N PHE A 18 -11.59 -1.61 -2.40
CA PHE A 18 -10.54 -0.83 -3.07
C PHE A 18 -10.33 0.53 -2.41
N SER A 19 -11.42 1.20 -2.02
CA SER A 19 -11.36 2.48 -1.31
C SER A 19 -10.64 2.41 0.04
N ARG A 20 -10.74 1.26 0.74
CA ARG A 20 -10.00 1.05 2.01
C ARG A 20 -8.52 0.83 1.73
N LEU A 21 -8.17 -0.01 0.76
CA LEU A 21 -6.77 -0.20 0.34
C LEU A 21 -6.13 1.12 -0.11
N MET A 22 -6.87 1.94 -0.87
CA MET A 22 -6.42 3.27 -1.30
C MET A 22 -6.12 4.17 -0.10
N LYS A 23 -7.06 4.30 0.86
CA LYS A 23 -6.87 5.12 2.07
C LYS A 23 -5.68 4.67 2.91
N ILE A 24 -5.47 3.36 3.06
CA ILE A 24 -4.30 2.81 3.76
C ILE A 24 -3.04 3.22 3.01
N THR A 25 -3.00 3.03 1.68
CA THR A 25 -1.83 3.34 0.87
C THR A 25 -1.49 4.83 0.91
N GLU A 26 -2.50 5.71 0.76
CA GLU A 26 -2.32 7.17 0.80
C GLU A 26 -1.83 7.67 2.17
N ARG A 27 -2.14 6.97 3.25
CA ARG A 27 -1.67 7.31 4.61
C ARG A 27 -0.15 7.13 4.76
N PHE A 28 0.46 6.20 4.03
CA PHE A 28 1.87 5.84 4.20
C PHE A 28 2.76 6.22 3.01
N PHE A 29 2.19 6.43 1.82
CA PHE A 29 2.91 6.69 0.58
C PHE A 29 2.43 7.95 -0.17
N ASP A 30 1.68 8.82 0.51
CA ASP A 30 1.01 9.99 -0.06
C ASP A 30 0.02 9.67 -1.19
N LYS A 31 -0.55 10.69 -1.82
CA LYS A 31 -1.49 10.53 -2.94
C LYS A 31 -0.79 9.91 -4.16
N PRO A 32 -1.50 9.09 -4.98
CA PRO A 32 -0.95 8.58 -6.22
C PRO A 32 -0.59 9.73 -7.18
N ARG A 33 0.43 9.51 -8.02
CA ARG A 33 0.96 10.52 -8.94
C ARG A 33 -0.07 11.02 -9.96
N ASN A 34 -1.03 10.17 -10.31
CA ASN A 34 -2.11 10.47 -11.24
C ASN A 34 -3.45 9.95 -10.66
N ARG A 35 -4.51 10.72 -10.91
CA ARG A 35 -5.89 10.36 -10.53
C ARG A 35 -6.85 10.28 -11.73
N GLY A 36 -6.40 10.69 -12.92
CA GLY A 36 -7.21 10.66 -14.16
C GLY A 36 -7.16 9.35 -14.94
N SER A 37 -6.50 8.31 -14.41
CA SER A 37 -6.34 7.02 -15.09
C SER A 37 -6.92 5.87 -14.27
N SER A 38 -7.10 4.70 -14.90
CA SER A 38 -7.53 3.47 -14.21
C SER A 38 -6.45 2.91 -13.26
N HIS A 39 -5.21 3.36 -13.41
CA HIS A 39 -4.05 3.00 -12.62
C HIS A 39 -3.65 4.15 -11.68
N TYR A 40 -3.22 3.79 -10.48
CA TYR A 40 -2.82 4.70 -9.41
C TYR A 40 -1.41 4.31 -8.90
N PRO A 41 -0.34 4.67 -9.64
CA PRO A 41 1.04 4.58 -9.17
C PRO A 41 1.33 5.48 -7.98
N PHE A 42 1.93 4.91 -6.94
CA PHE A 42 2.43 5.62 -5.76
C PHE A 42 3.95 5.79 -5.82
N LYS A 43 4.46 6.80 -5.11
CA LYS A 43 5.90 6.99 -4.88
C LYS A 43 6.30 6.18 -3.66
N VAL A 44 7.44 5.51 -3.74
CA VAL A 44 8.06 4.80 -2.62
C VAL A 44 9.49 5.31 -2.43
N PRO A 45 10.04 5.30 -1.19
CA PRO A 45 11.37 5.84 -0.91
C PRO A 45 12.53 4.89 -1.25
N TRP A 46 12.28 3.83 -2.03
CA TRP A 46 13.31 2.88 -2.45
C TRP A 46 13.29 2.66 -3.97
N GLN A 47 14.41 2.17 -4.49
CA GLN A 47 14.49 1.66 -5.86
C GLN A 47 14.03 0.19 -5.91
N GLY A 48 13.52 -0.22 -7.07
CA GLY A 48 13.08 -1.60 -7.31
C GLY A 48 11.74 -1.96 -6.65
N GLU A 49 11.61 -3.23 -6.23
CA GLU A 49 10.40 -3.79 -5.63
C GLU A 49 10.37 -3.65 -4.08
N PRO A 50 9.18 -3.67 -3.46
CA PRO A 50 7.86 -3.72 -4.08
C PRO A 50 7.45 -2.36 -4.66
N ARG A 51 6.84 -2.37 -5.85
CA ARG A 51 6.16 -1.21 -6.44
C ARG A 51 4.67 -1.22 -6.09
N ILE A 52 4.08 -0.03 -5.98
CA ILE A 52 2.65 0.13 -5.72
C ILE A 52 2.00 0.81 -6.93
N ASN A 53 1.23 0.04 -7.69
CA ASN A 53 0.38 0.52 -8.78
C ASN A 53 -1.01 -0.09 -8.64
N LEU A 54 -1.92 0.66 -8.02
CA LEU A 54 -3.25 0.17 -7.70
C LEU A 54 -4.21 0.32 -8.88
N GLN A 55 -5.19 -0.56 -8.98
CA GLN A 55 -6.23 -0.55 -9.99
C GLN A 55 -7.50 -1.11 -9.37
N LYS A 56 -8.63 -0.43 -9.56
CA LYS A 56 -9.91 -0.88 -9.02
C LYS A 56 -10.24 -2.27 -9.59
N GLY A 57 -10.55 -3.24 -8.72
CA GLY A 57 -10.99 -4.57 -9.12
C GLY A 57 -12.47 -4.59 -9.53
N LYS A 58 -12.94 -5.77 -9.91
CA LYS A 58 -14.38 -6.02 -10.11
C LYS A 58 -15.12 -5.80 -8.78
N ASP A 59 -16.35 -5.31 -8.87
CA ASP A 59 -17.26 -5.14 -7.71
C ASP A 59 -16.75 -4.16 -6.62
N GLY A 60 -15.83 -3.27 -6.98
CA GLY A 60 -15.28 -2.27 -6.05
C GLY A 60 -14.32 -2.82 -4.99
N LYS A 61 -13.94 -4.10 -5.10
CA LYS A 61 -12.92 -4.73 -4.23
C LYS A 61 -11.51 -4.47 -4.77
N ALA A 62 -10.53 -4.54 -3.88
CA ALA A 62 -9.14 -4.58 -4.30
C ALA A 62 -8.80 -5.97 -4.86
N LYS A 63 -7.84 -6.03 -5.79
CA LYS A 63 -7.34 -7.31 -6.29
C LYS A 63 -6.43 -7.95 -5.21
N PRO A 64 -6.52 -9.26 -4.91
CA PRO A 64 -5.75 -9.89 -3.83
C PRO A 64 -4.22 -9.67 -3.93
N TYR A 65 -3.66 -9.71 -5.14
CA TYR A 65 -2.24 -9.45 -5.33
C TYR A 65 -1.84 -8.00 -4.98
N GLN A 66 -2.73 -7.02 -5.17
CA GLN A 66 -2.47 -5.63 -4.81
C GLN A 66 -2.47 -5.45 -3.30
N VAL A 67 -3.35 -6.17 -2.60
CA VAL A 67 -3.32 -6.23 -1.12
C VAL A 67 -1.97 -6.76 -0.65
N LYS A 68 -1.48 -7.86 -1.24
CA LYS A 68 -0.15 -8.42 -0.95
C LYS A 68 0.98 -7.42 -1.25
N GLN A 69 0.93 -6.74 -2.40
CA GLN A 69 1.94 -5.73 -2.78
C GLN A 69 1.99 -4.56 -1.78
N VAL A 70 0.84 -4.00 -1.40
CA VAL A 70 0.80 -2.91 -0.41
C VAL A 70 1.30 -3.39 0.94
N ARG A 71 0.92 -4.59 1.39
CA ARG A 71 1.43 -5.18 2.64
C ARG A 71 2.95 -5.30 2.63
N LEU A 72 3.55 -5.82 1.56
CA LEU A 72 5.00 -5.93 1.43
C LEU A 72 5.69 -4.55 1.43
N ALA A 73 5.07 -3.55 0.79
CA ALA A 73 5.58 -2.19 0.79
C ALA A 73 5.53 -1.57 2.19
N LEU A 74 4.46 -1.78 2.95
CA LEU A 74 4.37 -1.34 4.35
C LEU A 74 5.44 -2.01 5.23
N ILE A 75 5.68 -3.32 5.07
CA ILE A 75 6.74 -4.03 5.79
C ILE A 75 8.12 -3.42 5.45
N LYS A 76 8.39 -3.11 4.18
CA LYS A 76 9.66 -2.49 3.78
C LYS A 76 9.79 -1.07 4.34
N LEU A 77 8.73 -0.26 4.27
CA LEU A 77 8.70 1.07 4.85
C LEU A 77 8.95 1.04 6.36
N GLN A 78 8.37 0.08 7.08
CA GLN A 78 8.63 -0.13 8.50
C GLN A 78 10.09 -0.44 8.78
N LYS A 79 10.72 -1.33 7.99
CA LYS A 79 12.15 -1.67 8.13
C LYS A 79 13.05 -0.47 7.88
N ILE A 80 12.75 0.35 6.86
CA ILE A 80 13.50 1.58 6.57
C ILE A 80 13.40 2.55 7.75
N LYS A 81 12.18 2.82 8.25
CA LYS A 81 11.97 3.72 9.39
C LYS A 81 12.72 3.27 10.64
N ARG A 82 12.71 1.97 10.94
CA ARG A 82 13.45 1.38 12.07
C ARG A 82 14.97 1.41 11.86
N GLY A 83 15.44 1.36 10.63
CA GLY A 83 16.86 1.51 10.27
C GLY A 83 17.34 2.95 10.39
N GLU A 84 16.52 3.92 9.98
CA GLU A 84 16.76 5.37 10.10
C GLU A 84 16.76 5.86 11.56
N THR A 85 16.30 5.06 12.53
CA THR A 85 16.28 5.46 13.96
C THR A 85 17.56 5.10 14.72
N ASN A 86 18.57 4.53 14.06
CA ASN A 86 19.83 4.11 14.69
C ASN A 86 21.05 4.98 14.30
N ASP A 87 20.83 6.18 13.74
CA ASP A 87 21.87 7.18 13.46
C ASP A 87 21.68 8.43 14.34
#